data_AF-A0A3L5TV29-F1
#
_entry.id   AF-A0A3L5TV29-F1
#
_cell.length_a   1.000
_cell.length_b   1.000
_cell.length_c   1.000
_cell.angle_alpha   90.00
_cell.angle_beta   90.00
_cell.angle_gamma   90.00
#
_symmetry.space_group_name_H-M   'P 1'
#
loop_
_entity.id
_entity.type
_entity.pdbx_description
1 polymer ?
#
loop_
_entity_poly.entity_id
_entity_poly.type
_entity_poly.pdbx_seq_one_letter_code
_entity_poly.pdbx_strand_id
1 'polypeptide(L)'
;MKYFQKLFPSATAIVKFLTLSSSDDDSVSLNVDKTMDNVKITVIGANSTDDVGISSPLGSVFTTENANTLFESPDKVVVTIVQPTTGVYTLTRTGDNPWNINITAQTSVDFDFTLTEVAEDGYLYKVEGNPILEIKKTKE
;
A
#
# COMPACT_ATOMS: atom_id res chain seq x y z
N MET A 1 31.70 12.34 -0.64
CA MET A 1 30.38 12.52 0.01
C MET A 1 29.54 11.30 -0.27
N LYS A 2 29.13 10.54 0.76
CA LYS A 2 28.15 9.45 0.62
C LYS A 2 26.79 10.02 0.97
N TYR A 3 25.86 10.04 0.02
CA TYR A 3 24.46 10.33 0.29
C TYR A 3 23.91 9.17 1.12
N PHE A 4 23.59 9.41 2.39
CA PHE A 4 22.74 8.51 3.14
C PHE A 4 21.32 8.70 2.60
N GLN A 5 20.86 7.73 1.80
CA GLN A 5 19.46 7.62 1.41
C GLN A 5 18.67 7.49 2.72
N LYS A 6 17.84 8.48 3.04
CA LYS A 6 17.02 8.50 4.25
C LYS A 6 16.04 7.33 4.12
N LEU A 7 16.32 6.20 4.77
CA LEU A 7 15.45 5.04 4.78
C LEU A 7 14.27 5.38 5.69
N PHE A 8 13.15 5.78 5.09
CA PHE A 8 11.90 5.88 5.82
C PHE A 8 11.45 4.48 6.23
N PRO A 9 10.91 4.29 7.44
CA PRO A 9 10.30 3.02 7.80
C PRO A 9 9.16 2.71 6.83
N SER A 10 9.21 1.53 6.20
CA SER A 10 8.12 1.03 5.36
C SER A 10 7.06 0.37 6.24
N ALA A 11 5.81 0.79 6.12
CA ALA A 11 4.67 0.12 6.75
C ALA A 11 3.97 -0.77 5.71
N THR A 12 3.52 -1.96 6.13
CA THR A 12 2.61 -2.78 5.31
C THR A 12 1.20 -2.63 5.86
N ALA A 13 0.28 -2.14 5.04
CA ALA A 13 -1.13 -2.02 5.37
C ALA A 13 -1.95 -3.06 4.58
N ILE A 14 -2.95 -3.62 5.25
CA ILE A 14 -4.03 -4.33 4.57
C ILE A 14 -4.90 -3.26 3.90
N VAL A 15 -5.04 -3.34 2.58
CA VAL A 15 -5.85 -2.37 1.83
C VAL A 15 -7.25 -2.90 1.61
N LYS A 16 -7.40 -4.19 1.30
CA LYS A 16 -8.73 -4.77 1.01
C LYS A 16 -8.73 -6.29 1.15
N PHE A 17 -9.83 -6.82 1.69
CA PHE A 17 -10.20 -8.23 1.63
C PHE A 17 -11.59 -8.33 1.04
N LEU A 18 -11.77 -9.20 0.05
CA LEU A 18 -13.09 -9.49 -0.50
C LEU A 18 -13.16 -10.88 -1.12
N THR A 19 -14.38 -11.35 -1.30
CA THR A 19 -14.69 -12.60 -2.00
C THR A 19 -15.50 -12.24 -3.25
N LEU A 20 -15.11 -12.76 -4.41
CA LEU A 20 -15.92 -12.76 -5.61
C LEU A 20 -16.56 -14.14 -5.75
N SER A 21 -17.89 -14.19 -5.71
CA SER A 21 -18.64 -15.42 -5.99
C SER A 21 -18.67 -15.68 -7.49
N SER A 22 -19.05 -16.88 -7.91
CA SER A 22 -19.13 -17.21 -9.33
C SER A 22 -20.27 -16.52 -10.09
N SER A 23 -21.17 -15.83 -9.38
CA SER A 23 -22.37 -15.20 -9.92
C SER A 23 -22.42 -13.68 -9.75
N ASP A 24 -21.46 -13.08 -9.03
CA ASP A 24 -21.43 -11.64 -8.75
C ASP A 24 -20.29 -10.97 -9.54
N ASP A 25 -20.52 -9.69 -9.91
CA ASP A 25 -19.62 -8.77 -10.61
C ASP A 25 -18.19 -9.31 -10.82
N ASP A 26 -17.87 -9.70 -12.05
CA ASP A 26 -16.59 -10.34 -12.43
C ASP A 26 -15.38 -9.41 -12.27
N SER A 27 -15.51 -8.28 -11.58
CA SER A 27 -14.41 -7.37 -11.36
C SER A 27 -14.44 -6.69 -10.00
N VAL A 28 -13.25 -6.33 -9.53
CA VAL A 28 -13.08 -5.52 -8.34
C VAL A 28 -12.13 -4.37 -8.59
N SER A 29 -12.53 -3.19 -8.12
CA SER A 29 -11.68 -2.00 -8.17
C SER A 29 -10.83 -1.85 -6.90
N LEU A 30 -9.59 -1.43 -7.11
CA LEU A 30 -8.60 -1.07 -6.11
C LEU A 30 -8.16 0.38 -6.36
N ASN A 31 -8.33 1.24 -5.36
CA ASN A 31 -7.77 2.59 -5.40
C ASN A 31 -6.33 2.55 -4.93
N VAL A 32 -5.42 3.07 -5.75
CA VAL A 32 -4.01 3.24 -5.45
C VAL A 32 -3.69 4.72 -5.42
N ASP A 33 -3.03 5.17 -4.35
CA ASP A 33 -2.56 6.54 -4.22
C ASP A 33 -1.02 6.63 -4.35
N LYS A 34 -0.53 7.87 -4.41
CA LYS A 34 0.89 8.17 -4.62
C LYS A 34 1.83 7.76 -3.48
N THR A 35 1.29 7.35 -2.33
CA THR A 35 2.07 6.95 -1.16
C THR A 35 2.36 5.45 -1.11
N MET A 36 1.72 4.67 -1.99
CA MET A 36 1.95 3.24 -2.11
C MET A 36 3.21 2.97 -2.93
N ASP A 37 4.20 2.36 -2.29
CA ASP A 37 5.43 1.90 -2.94
C ASP A 37 5.18 0.57 -3.65
N ASN A 38 4.44 -0.34 -3.02
CA ASN A 38 4.14 -1.66 -3.56
C ASN A 38 2.69 -2.02 -3.31
N VAL A 39 2.06 -2.71 -4.26
CA VAL A 39 0.75 -3.35 -4.09
C VAL A 39 0.89 -4.83 -4.39
N LYS A 40 0.54 -5.67 -3.41
CA LYS A 40 0.52 -7.12 -3.55
C LYS A 40 -0.92 -7.62 -3.52
N ILE A 41 -1.29 -8.28 -4.59
CA ILE A 41 -2.59 -8.89 -4.81
C ILE A 41 -2.39 -10.41 -4.71
N THR A 42 -3.16 -11.07 -3.86
CA THR A 42 -3.21 -12.52 -3.74
C THR A 42 -4.63 -12.98 -4.07
N VAL A 43 -4.76 -13.80 -5.11
CA VAL A 43 -6.02 -14.37 -5.57
C VAL A 43 -5.99 -15.87 -5.29
N ILE A 44 -6.82 -16.33 -4.36
CA ILE A 44 -7.03 -17.76 -4.05
C ILE A 44 -8.28 -18.20 -4.81
N GLY A 45 -8.25 -19.33 -5.51
CA GLY A 45 -9.28 -19.74 -6.47
C GLY A 45 -8.84 -19.68 -7.94
N ALA A 46 -7.80 -18.89 -8.24
CA ALA A 46 -7.24 -18.78 -9.59
C ALA A 46 -6.21 -19.89 -9.82
N ASN A 47 -6.38 -20.66 -10.90
CA ASN A 47 -5.51 -21.79 -11.22
C ASN A 47 -4.34 -21.39 -12.13
N SER A 48 -4.52 -20.30 -12.88
CA SER A 48 -3.52 -19.74 -13.78
C SER A 48 -3.55 -18.22 -13.73
N THR A 49 -2.47 -17.57 -14.14
CA THR A 49 -2.49 -16.13 -14.41
C THR A 49 -3.49 -15.71 -15.46
N ASP A 50 -3.84 -16.60 -16.39
CA ASP A 50 -4.83 -16.33 -17.43
C ASP A 50 -6.24 -16.20 -16.86
N ASP A 51 -6.47 -16.68 -15.63
CA ASP A 51 -7.72 -16.47 -14.90
C ASP A 51 -7.79 -15.04 -14.32
N VAL A 52 -6.65 -14.32 -14.24
CA VAL A 52 -6.53 -13.02 -13.56
C VAL A 52 -6.21 -11.89 -14.52
N GLY A 53 -7.23 -11.13 -14.92
CA GLY A 53 -7.06 -9.85 -15.60
C GLY A 53 -6.77 -8.72 -14.61
N ILE A 54 -5.79 -7.86 -14.89
CA ILE A 54 -5.59 -6.62 -14.13
C ILE A 54 -5.41 -5.47 -15.12
N SER A 55 -6.24 -4.44 -15.02
CA SER A 55 -6.17 -3.23 -15.81
C SER A 55 -5.65 -2.07 -14.96
N SER A 56 -4.65 -1.37 -15.47
CA SER A 56 -4.10 -0.17 -14.84
C SER A 56 -4.99 1.05 -15.09
N PRO A 57 -4.82 2.13 -14.30
CA PRO A 57 -5.49 3.41 -14.54
C PRO A 57 -5.17 4.03 -15.90
N LEU A 58 -4.07 3.61 -16.53
CA LEU A 58 -3.64 4.07 -17.84
C LEU A 58 -4.22 3.22 -18.99
N GLY A 59 -5.06 2.22 -18.68
CA GLY A 59 -5.71 1.34 -19.65
C GLY A 59 -4.85 0.17 -20.12
N SER A 60 -3.62 0.01 -19.60
CA SER A 60 -2.79 -1.16 -19.88
C SER A 60 -3.25 -2.36 -19.07
N VAL A 61 -3.41 -3.51 -19.73
CA VAL A 61 -3.63 -4.80 -19.07
C VAL A 61 -2.27 -5.37 -18.65
N PHE A 62 -2.14 -5.81 -17.40
CA PHE A 62 -0.95 -6.51 -16.94
C PHE A 62 -0.88 -7.88 -17.61
N THR A 63 0.03 -7.99 -18.56
CA THR A 63 0.56 -9.26 -19.03
C THR A 63 1.76 -9.65 -18.14
N THR A 64 2.20 -10.90 -18.25
CA THR A 64 3.42 -11.40 -17.58
C THR A 64 4.66 -10.55 -17.83
N GLU A 65 4.69 -9.79 -18.93
CA GLU A 65 5.78 -8.85 -19.28
C GLU A 65 5.74 -7.52 -18.51
N ASN A 66 4.57 -7.13 -17.99
CA ASN A 66 4.36 -5.84 -17.32
C ASN A 66 4.11 -5.98 -15.82
N ALA A 67 3.95 -7.20 -15.31
CA ALA A 67 3.89 -7.50 -13.89
C ALA A 67 5.30 -7.57 -13.29
N ASN A 68 5.58 -6.82 -12.22
CA ASN A 68 6.92 -6.74 -11.65
C ASN A 68 7.36 -8.05 -10.97
N THR A 69 6.42 -8.79 -10.37
CA THR A 69 6.68 -10.14 -9.87
C THR A 69 5.39 -10.94 -9.86
N LEU A 70 5.49 -12.18 -10.33
CA LEU A 70 4.40 -13.13 -10.41
C LEU A 70 4.79 -14.42 -9.67
N PHE A 71 3.85 -14.96 -8.91
CA PHE A 71 3.91 -16.31 -8.38
C PHE A 71 2.59 -17.03 -8.68
N GLU A 72 2.70 -18.23 -9.22
CA GLU A 72 1.56 -19.09 -9.53
C GLU A 72 1.76 -20.45 -8.85
N SER A 73 0.69 -20.96 -8.28
CA SER A 73 0.58 -22.33 -7.77
C SER A 73 -0.85 -22.80 -7.99
N PRO A 74 -1.13 -24.12 -7.94
CA PRO A 74 -2.50 -24.61 -7.98
C PRO A 74 -3.38 -23.84 -6.99
N ASP A 75 -4.53 -23.34 -7.45
CA ASP A 75 -5.51 -22.56 -6.67
C ASP A 75 -5.02 -21.19 -6.14
N LYS A 76 -3.86 -20.69 -6.57
CA LYS A 76 -3.39 -19.37 -6.12
C LYS A 76 -2.47 -18.65 -7.09
N VAL A 77 -2.82 -17.40 -7.38
CA VAL A 77 -2.00 -16.43 -8.11
C VAL A 77 -1.65 -15.25 -7.21
N VAL A 78 -0.40 -14.80 -7.25
CA VAL A 78 0.08 -13.62 -6.54
C VAL A 78 0.74 -12.68 -7.54
N VAL A 79 0.26 -11.44 -7.57
CA VAL A 79 0.81 -10.36 -8.39
C VAL A 79 1.32 -9.25 -7.49
N THR A 80 2.54 -8.78 -7.76
CA THR A 80 3.09 -7.58 -7.10
C THR A 80 3.32 -6.49 -8.13
N ILE A 81 2.77 -5.31 -7.87
CA ILE A 81 2.96 -4.09 -8.64
C ILE A 81 3.88 -3.18 -7.81
N VAL A 82 5.09 -2.96 -8.31
CA VAL A 82 6.09 -2.06 -7.72
C VAL A 82 5.90 -0.69 -8.34
N GLN A 83 5.94 0.36 -7.50
CA GLN A 83 5.72 1.75 -7.87
C GLN A 83 4.47 1.94 -8.74
N PRO A 84 3.30 1.52 -8.25
CA PRO A 84 2.08 1.57 -9.03
C PRO A 84 1.72 3.03 -9.38
N THR A 85 1.23 3.24 -10.60
CA THR A 85 0.66 4.54 -10.99
C THR A 85 -0.59 4.83 -10.15
N THR A 86 -0.72 6.05 -9.65
CA THR A 86 -1.92 6.50 -8.91
C THR A 86 -3.19 6.39 -9.77
N GLY A 87 -4.26 5.86 -9.19
CA GLY A 87 -5.57 5.76 -9.84
C GLY A 87 -6.31 4.47 -9.46
N VAL A 88 -7.30 4.12 -10.28
CA VAL A 88 -8.11 2.91 -10.08
C VAL A 88 -7.57 1.77 -10.91
N TYR A 89 -7.18 0.68 -10.24
CA TYR A 89 -6.91 -0.60 -10.89
C TYR A 89 -8.17 -1.44 -10.85
N THR A 90 -8.41 -2.20 -11.91
CA THR A 90 -9.53 -3.13 -11.99
C THR A 90 -8.98 -4.53 -12.15
N LEU A 91 -9.27 -5.39 -11.18
CA LEU A 91 -9.02 -6.82 -11.30
C LEU A 91 -10.26 -7.45 -11.89
N THR A 92 -10.11 -8.30 -12.90
CA THR A 92 -11.20 -9.00 -13.58
C THR A 92 -10.97 -10.50 -13.49
N ARG A 93 -12.02 -11.21 -13.14
CA ARG A 93 -12.10 -12.66 -13.14
C ARG A 93 -12.42 -13.16 -14.54
N THR A 94 -11.51 -13.93 -15.12
CA THR A 94 -11.68 -14.55 -16.43
C THR A 94 -11.87 -16.06 -16.33
N GLY A 95 -11.56 -16.68 -15.19
CA GLY A 95 -11.86 -18.08 -14.88
C GLY A 95 -13.18 -18.29 -14.13
N ASP A 96 -13.68 -19.53 -14.11
CA ASP A 96 -15.01 -19.85 -13.56
C ASP A 96 -15.05 -20.00 -12.03
N ASN A 97 -13.91 -20.21 -11.38
CA ASN A 97 -13.83 -20.47 -9.95
C ASN A 97 -14.15 -19.21 -9.11
N PRO A 98 -14.77 -19.36 -7.93
CA PRO A 98 -14.92 -18.26 -6.99
C PRO A 98 -13.54 -17.84 -6.44
N TRP A 99 -13.39 -16.56 -6.13
CA TRP A 99 -12.12 -16.01 -5.67
C TRP A 99 -12.19 -15.44 -4.26
N ASN A 100 -11.13 -15.69 -3.49
CA ASN A 100 -10.81 -14.93 -2.29
C ASN A 100 -9.59 -14.05 -2.57
N ILE A 101 -9.79 -12.74 -2.50
CA ILE A 101 -8.78 -11.75 -2.86
C ILE A 101 -8.27 -11.04 -1.59
N ASN A 102 -6.96 -11.07 -1.40
CA ASN A 102 -6.26 -10.32 -0.37
C ASN A 102 -5.33 -9.30 -1.03
N ILE A 103 -5.55 -8.02 -0.73
CA ILE A 103 -4.75 -6.91 -1.23
C ILE A 103 -4.04 -6.22 -0.06
N THR A 104 -2.72 -6.21 -0.15
CA THR A 104 -1.84 -5.50 0.78
C THR A 104 -1.04 -4.45 0.03
N ALA A 105 -0.75 -3.33 0.67
CA ALA A 105 0.15 -2.33 0.12
C ALA A 105 1.27 -2.03 1.11
N GLN A 106 2.44 -1.71 0.58
CA GLN A 106 3.53 -1.14 1.34
C GLN A 106 3.60 0.34 1.03
N THR A 107 3.65 1.15 2.08
CA THR A 107 3.82 2.60 1.98
C THR A 107 5.05 3.00 2.76
N SER A 108 5.78 3.99 2.28
CA SER A 108 6.78 4.70 3.06
C SER A 108 6.04 5.75 3.89
N VAL A 109 6.20 5.70 5.21
CA VAL A 109 5.57 6.66 6.12
C VAL A 109 6.67 7.50 6.75
N ASP A 110 6.54 8.82 6.63
CA ASP A 110 7.35 9.79 7.37
C ASP A 110 6.50 10.37 8.50
N PHE A 111 7.00 10.29 9.73
CA PHE A 111 6.36 10.89 10.89
C PHE A 111 7.27 12.00 11.40
N ASP A 112 6.71 13.20 11.52
CA ASP A 112 7.31 14.29 12.28
C ASP A 112 6.42 14.57 13.50
N PHE A 113 7.03 14.64 14.67
CA PHE A 113 6.34 15.03 15.89
C PHE A 113 7.14 16.12 16.58
N THR A 114 6.43 17.16 17.03
CA THR A 114 6.99 18.20 17.88
C THR A 114 6.28 18.15 19.22
N LEU A 115 7.06 18.07 20.31
CA LEU A 115 6.53 18.16 21.66
C LEU A 115 6.39 19.64 22.04
N THR A 116 5.19 20.02 22.50
CA THR A 116 4.90 21.36 23.01
C THR A 116 4.43 21.29 24.46
N GLU A 117 4.77 22.31 25.24
CA GLU A 117 4.34 22.48 26.63
C GLU A 117 3.53 23.78 26.74
N VAL A 118 2.43 23.74 27.49
CA VAL A 118 1.67 24.94 27.87
C VAL A 118 2.30 25.50 29.15
N ALA A 119 2.85 26.71 29.08
CA ALA A 119 3.38 27.39 30.26
C ALA A 119 2.28 28.07 31.08
N GLU A 120 2.62 28.54 32.28
CA GLU A 120 1.69 29.22 33.20
C GLU A 120 1.09 30.50 32.63
N ASP A 121 1.74 31.10 31.63
CA ASP A 121 1.26 32.27 30.87
C ASP A 121 0.22 31.90 29.80
N GLY A 122 -0.10 30.61 29.65
CA GLY A 122 -1.06 30.07 28.68
C GLY A 122 -0.52 29.92 27.26
N TYR A 123 0.76 30.24 27.02
CA TYR A 123 1.40 30.11 25.71
C TYR A 123 1.99 28.71 25.49
N LEU A 124 2.06 28.30 24.22
CA LEU A 124 2.69 27.06 23.77
C LEU A 124 4.17 27.29 23.49
N TYR A 125 5.03 26.44 24.05
CA TYR A 125 6.47 26.45 23.81
C TYR A 125 6.92 25.11 23.26
N LYS A 126 7.81 25.12 22.26
CA LYS A 126 8.48 23.91 21.80
C LYS A 126 9.43 23.41 22.87
N VAL A 127 9.34 22.12 23.20
CA VAL A 127 10.25 21.47 24.15
C VAL A 127 11.52 21.06 23.41
N GLU A 128 12.64 21.70 23.73
CA GLU A 128 13.95 21.31 23.23
C GLU A 128 14.73 20.58 24.34
N GLY A 129 15.18 19.35 24.06
CA GLY A 129 15.96 18.54 25.00
C GLY A 129 15.21 17.31 25.57
N ASN A 130 15.75 16.72 26.64
CA ASN A 130 15.12 15.57 27.30
C ASN A 130 14.10 16.08 28.34
N PRO A 131 12.79 15.85 28.16
CA PRO A 131 11.75 16.37 29.04
C PRO A 131 11.79 15.80 30.47
N ILE A 132 12.59 14.75 30.72
CA ILE A 132 12.72 14.11 32.03
C ILE A 132 13.88 14.70 32.86
N LEU A 133 14.89 15.29 32.21
CA LEU A 133 16.16 15.65 32.87
C LEU A 133 16.47 17.15 32.85
N GLU A 134 16.08 17.90 31.82
CA GLU A 134 16.20 19.37 31.77
C GLU A 134 15.46 19.95 30.56
N ILE A 135 14.61 20.98 30.75
CA ILE A 135 13.84 21.61 29.66
C ILE A 135 14.49 22.93 29.29
N LYS A 136 14.94 23.08 28.03
CA LYS A 136 15.19 24.40 27.44
C LYS A 136 13.95 24.80 26.63
N LYS A 137 13.41 25.97 26.96
CA LYS A 137 12.24 26.55 26.31
C LYS A 137 12.69 27.64 25.35
N THR A 138 12.27 27.56 24.11
CA THR A 138 12.51 28.60 23.10
C THR A 138 11.15 29.11 22.64
N LYS A 139 10.96 30.43 22.65
CA LYS A 139 9.71 31.08 22.24
C LYS A 139 9.61 31.08 20.72
N GLU A 140 8.47 30.63 20.19
CA GLU A 140 8.12 30.80 18.77
C GLU A 140 7.75 32.24 18.43
#